data_AF-A0A7W2NWV0-F1
#
_entry.id   AF-A0A7W2NWV0-F1
#
_cell.length_a   1.000
_cell.length_b   1.000
_cell.length_c   1.000
_cell.angle_alpha   90.00
_cell.angle_beta   90.00
_cell.angle_gamma   90.00
#
_symmetry.space_group_name_H-M   'P 1'
#
loop_
_entity.id
_entity.type
_entity.pdbx_description
1 polymer ?
#
loop_
_entity_poly.entity_id
_entity_poly.type
_entity_poly.pdbx_seq_one_letter_code
_entity_poly.pdbx_strand_id
1 'polypeptide(L)'
;MDWYKTEVMQNPNKERVADVIANTSPHEEKWFWYYFGKLYDFDVTNDEHVAINADTGEEYDGYGPVSVAGYSSILMPEISESSKLEMQKVVTSLFSKSIK
;
A
#
# COMPACT_ATOMS: atom_id res chain seq x y z
N MET A 1 -2.22 -18.42 -12.11
CA MET A 1 -1.93 -18.32 -10.67
C MET A 1 -0.92 -17.22 -10.49
N ASP A 2 -1.22 -16.20 -9.69
CA ASP A 2 -0.36 -15.03 -9.49
C ASP A 2 0.45 -15.23 -8.18
N TRP A 3 1.69 -15.67 -8.34
CA TRP A 3 2.57 -15.98 -7.21
C TRP A 3 2.95 -14.72 -6.42
N TYR A 4 3.03 -13.57 -7.08
CA TYR A 4 3.37 -12.33 -6.42
C TYR A 4 2.25 -11.87 -5.50
N LYS A 5 0.99 -11.82 -5.99
CA LYS A 5 -0.17 -11.53 -5.15
C LYS A 5 -0.30 -12.48 -3.96
N THR A 6 0.07 -13.75 -4.15
CA THR A 6 0.10 -14.73 -3.06
C THR A 6 1.15 -14.37 -2.00
N GLU A 7 2.35 -13.96 -2.41
CA GLU A 7 3.40 -13.48 -1.50
C GLU A 7 2.95 -12.22 -0.73
N VAL A 8 2.34 -11.25 -1.43
CA VAL A 8 1.80 -10.03 -0.80
C VAL A 8 0.76 -10.35 0.26
N MET A 9 -0.09 -11.36 0.03
CA MET A 9 -1.07 -11.80 1.03
C MET A 9 -0.43 -12.44 2.27
N GLN A 10 0.72 -13.11 2.13
CA GLN A 10 1.42 -13.78 3.23
C GLN A 10 2.29 -12.82 4.06
N ASN A 11 2.91 -11.84 3.39
CA ASN A 11 3.77 -10.85 4.02
C ASN A 11 3.46 -9.45 3.45
N PRO A 12 2.35 -8.85 3.90
CA PRO A 12 1.89 -7.56 3.39
C PRO A 12 2.79 -6.44 3.91
N ASN A 13 3.16 -5.55 3.00
CA ASN A 13 3.73 -4.25 3.33
C ASN A 13 3.21 -3.20 2.34
N LYS A 14 3.48 -1.94 2.66
CA LYS A 14 2.97 -0.80 1.91
C LYS A 14 3.40 -0.84 0.45
N GLU A 15 4.68 -1.04 0.18
CA GLU A 15 5.29 -1.04 -1.15
C GLU A 15 4.78 -2.17 -2.04
N ARG A 16 4.61 -3.38 -1.49
CA ARG A 16 4.13 -4.55 -2.23
C ARG A 16 2.66 -4.40 -2.60
N VAL A 17 1.82 -3.96 -1.66
CA VAL A 17 0.41 -3.69 -1.94
C VAL A 17 0.26 -2.56 -2.97
N ALA A 18 1.08 -1.53 -2.84
CA ALA A 18 1.15 -0.42 -3.78
C ALA A 18 1.51 -0.87 -5.20
N ASP A 19 2.55 -1.70 -5.34
CA ASP A 19 2.97 -2.27 -6.61
C ASP A 19 1.87 -3.15 -7.23
N VAL A 20 1.17 -3.95 -6.42
CA VAL A 20 0.00 -4.71 -6.89
C VAL A 20 -1.09 -3.78 -7.41
N ILE A 21 -1.40 -2.68 -6.71
CA ILE A 21 -2.39 -1.69 -7.15
C ILE A 21 -1.97 -1.02 -8.46
N ALA A 22 -0.69 -0.66 -8.60
CA ALA A 22 -0.16 -0.02 -9.79
C ALA A 22 -0.27 -0.91 -11.04
N ASN A 23 -0.02 -2.21 -10.89
CA ASN A 23 -0.01 -3.17 -12.00
C ASN A 23 -1.36 -3.88 -12.23
N THR A 24 -2.33 -3.67 -11.36
CA THR A 24 -3.68 -4.23 -11.51
C THR A 24 -4.50 -3.35 -12.48
N SER A 25 -5.23 -3.95 -13.43
CA SER A 25 -6.07 -3.17 -14.35
C SER A 25 -7.47 -2.85 -13.80
N PRO A 26 -8.23 -3.82 -13.23
CA PRO A 26 -9.59 -3.54 -12.75
C PRO A 26 -9.59 -2.55 -11.58
N HIS A 27 -10.41 -1.51 -11.66
CA HIS A 27 -10.48 -0.48 -10.63
C HIS A 27 -10.96 -1.05 -9.29
N GLU A 28 -11.96 -1.92 -9.32
CA GLU A 28 -12.49 -2.61 -8.15
C GLU A 28 -11.42 -3.45 -7.46
N GLU A 29 -10.57 -4.14 -8.23
CA GLU A 29 -9.47 -4.92 -7.68
C GLU A 29 -8.41 -4.01 -7.03
N LYS A 30 -8.13 -2.83 -7.59
CA LYS A 30 -7.28 -1.83 -6.91
C LYS A 30 -7.86 -1.45 -5.54
N TRP A 31 -9.16 -1.20 -5.47
CA TRP A 31 -9.84 -0.89 -4.21
C TRP A 31 -9.85 -2.07 -3.23
N PHE A 32 -9.95 -3.31 -3.72
CA PHE A 32 -9.75 -4.50 -2.90
C PHE A 32 -8.36 -4.49 -2.25
N TRP A 33 -7.30 -4.25 -3.01
CA TRP A 33 -5.94 -4.20 -2.47
C TRP A 33 -5.71 -3.02 -1.51
N TYR A 34 -6.33 -1.87 -1.78
CA TYR A 34 -6.34 -0.73 -0.85
C TYR A 34 -6.94 -1.13 0.51
N TYR A 35 -8.14 -1.72 0.52
CA TYR A 35 -8.77 -2.16 1.77
C TYR A 35 -8.02 -3.30 2.43
N PHE A 36 -7.35 -4.16 1.65
CA PHE A 36 -6.47 -5.19 2.20
C PHE A 36 -5.31 -4.55 2.97
N GLY A 37 -4.65 -3.54 2.41
CA GLY A 37 -3.59 -2.80 3.11
C GLY A 37 -4.07 -2.13 4.40
N LYS A 38 -5.28 -1.55 4.37
CA LYS A 38 -5.92 -0.94 5.55
C LYS A 38 -6.13 -1.91 6.72
N LEU A 39 -6.24 -3.21 6.46
CA LEU A 39 -6.34 -4.21 7.53
C LEU A 39 -5.02 -4.39 8.29
N TYR A 40 -3.88 -4.00 7.71
CA TYR A 40 -2.54 -4.09 8.31
C TYR A 40 -2.00 -2.72 8.72
N ASP A 41 -2.91 -1.77 9.01
CA ASP A 41 -2.62 -0.43 9.54
C ASP A 41 -1.73 0.46 8.65
N PHE A 42 -1.64 0.20 7.35
CA PHE A 42 -0.97 1.11 6.41
C PHE A 42 -1.92 1.68 5.34
N ASP A 43 -1.58 2.88 4.86
CA ASP A 43 -2.36 3.61 3.87
C ASP A 43 -1.51 3.98 2.65
N VAL A 44 -1.74 3.27 1.54
CA VAL A 44 -1.04 3.47 0.26
C VAL A 44 -1.37 4.81 -0.42
N THR A 45 -2.37 5.55 0.05
CA THR A 45 -2.71 6.90 -0.48
C THR A 45 -2.01 8.03 0.26
N ASN A 46 -1.26 7.75 1.32
CA ASN A 46 -0.51 8.76 2.06
C ASN A 46 0.96 8.73 1.69
N ASP A 47 1.53 9.91 1.47
CA ASP A 47 2.97 10.11 1.37
C ASP A 47 3.61 9.83 2.73
N GLU A 48 4.70 9.09 2.72
CA GLU A 48 5.57 8.85 3.89
C GLU A 48 7.00 9.10 3.45
N HIS A 49 7.36 10.37 3.32
CA HIS A 49 8.71 10.78 2.97
C HIS A 49 9.53 11.10 4.22
N VAL A 50 10.78 10.67 4.20
CA VAL A 50 11.78 11.01 5.21
C VAL A 50 12.99 11.64 4.54
N ALA A 51 13.58 12.63 5.21
CA ALA A 51 14.86 13.16 4.80
C ALA A 51 15.95 12.19 5.25
N ILE A 52 16.84 11.82 4.33
CA ILE A 52 18.01 10.99 4.62
C ILE A 52 19.28 11.71 4.20
N ASN A 53 20.39 11.37 4.84
CA ASN A 53 21.71 11.70 4.32
C ASN A 53 21.95 10.88 3.05
N ALA A 54 22.27 11.55 1.94
CA ALA A 54 22.42 10.91 0.63
C ALA A 54 23.64 9.98 0.53
N ASP A 55 24.67 10.21 1.36
CA ASP A 55 25.91 9.43 1.36
C ASP A 55 25.79 8.18 2.25
N THR A 56 25.05 8.24 3.36
CA THR A 56 24.94 7.13 4.33
C THR A 56 23.61 6.37 4.27
N GLY A 57 22.55 7.00 3.77
CA GLY A 57 21.18 6.47 3.80
C GLY A 57 20.50 6.55 5.18
N GLU A 58 21.16 7.14 6.18
CA GLU A 58 20.60 7.32 7.53
C GLU A 58 19.64 8.50 7.58
N GLU A 59 18.77 8.55 8.59
CA GLU A 59 17.88 9.69 8.83
C GLU A 59 18.69 10.99 8.93
N TYR A 60 18.23 12.03 8.23
CA TYR A 60 18.98 13.26 8.13
C TYR A 60 19.00 14.03 9.45
N ASP A 61 20.18 14.18 10.05
CA ASP A 61 20.42 14.83 11.34
C ASP A 61 20.83 16.32 11.21
N GLY A 62 20.87 16.85 9.99
CA GLY A 62 21.33 18.21 9.68
C GLY A 62 22.72 18.29 9.07
N TYR A 63 23.42 17.17 8.87
CA TYR A 63 24.75 17.13 8.26
C TYR A 63 24.81 16.36 6.93
N GLY A 64 25.65 16.85 6.01
CA GLY A 64 25.90 16.22 4.71
C GLY A 64 24.85 16.55 3.63
N PRO A 65 24.95 15.94 2.44
CA PRO A 65 23.94 16.11 1.39
C PRO A 65 22.62 15.44 1.79
N VAL A 66 21.50 16.14 1.58
CA VAL A 66 20.15 15.63 1.88
C VAL A 66 19.52 15.00 0.63
N SER A 67 18.83 13.87 0.82
CA SER A 67 17.97 13.23 -0.18
C SER A 67 16.62 12.89 0.42
N VAL A 68 15.60 12.74 -0.43
CA VAL A 68 14.26 12.30 -0.03
C VAL A 68 14.18 10.79 -0.24
N ALA A 69 13.79 10.07 0.81
CA ALA A 69 13.46 8.65 0.76
C ALA A 69 12.03 8.44 1.24
N GLY A 70 11.61 7.17 1.24
CA GLY A 70 10.29 6.76 1.69
C GLY A 70 9.30 6.54 0.54
N TYR A 71 8.01 6.57 0.88
CA TYR A 71 6.94 6.11 0.02
C TYR A 71 6.13 7.28 -0.56
N SER A 72 5.90 7.25 -1.87
CA SER A 72 5.00 8.18 -2.57
C SER A 72 3.61 7.59 -2.70
N SER A 73 2.61 8.39 -2.37
CA SER A 73 1.19 8.04 -2.46
C SER A 73 0.77 7.53 -3.85
N ILE A 74 -0.23 6.64 -3.85
CA ILE A 74 -0.92 6.21 -5.06
C ILE A 74 -2.25 6.94 -5.21
N LEU A 75 -2.50 7.43 -6.42
CA LEU A 75 -3.81 7.93 -6.82
C LEU A 75 -4.75 6.75 -7.13
N MET A 76 -5.83 6.64 -6.35
CA MET A 76 -6.85 5.62 -6.55
C MET A 76 -7.83 6.02 -7.65
N PRO A 77 -8.28 5.08 -8.50
CA PRO A 77 -9.28 5.38 -9.52
C PRO A 77 -10.62 5.69 -8.89
N GLU A 78 -11.40 6.55 -9.54
CA GLU A 78 -12.78 6.81 -9.12
C GLU A 78 -13.68 5.63 -9.49
N ILE A 79 -14.43 5.13 -8.49
CA ILE A 79 -15.52 4.16 -8.65
C ILE A 79 -16.67 4.58 -7.73
N SER A 80 -17.85 3.98 -7.93
CA SER A 80 -19.02 4.27 -7.08
C SER A 80 -18.78 3.91 -5.61
N GLU A 81 -19.42 4.64 -4.70
CA GLU A 81 -19.37 4.34 -3.25
C GLU A 81 -19.91 2.95 -2.92
N SER A 82 -20.92 2.46 -3.65
CA SER A 82 -21.42 1.09 -3.48
C SER A 82 -20.36 0.05 -3.82
N SER A 83 -19.58 0.27 -4.89
CA SER A 83 -18.47 -0.62 -5.28
C SER A 83 -17.35 -0.60 -4.25
N LYS A 84 -17.00 0.58 -3.71
CA LYS A 84 -16.02 0.70 -2.61
C LYS A 84 -16.46 -0.09 -1.38
N LEU A 85 -17.71 0.11 -0.96
CA LEU A 85 -18.28 -0.60 0.19
C LEU A 85 -18.31 -2.13 -0.02
N GLU A 86 -18.61 -2.57 -1.24
CA GLU A 86 -18.55 -3.99 -1.60
C GLU A 86 -17.13 -4.55 -1.45
N MET A 87 -16.11 -3.89 -2.00
CA MET A 87 -14.72 -4.33 -1.88
C MET A 87 -14.27 -4.38 -0.42
N GLN A 88 -14.62 -3.38 0.38
CA GLN A 88 -14.32 -3.37 1.82
C GLN A 88 -14.95 -4.57 2.54
N LYS A 89 -16.23 -4.89 2.23
CA LYS A 89 -16.91 -6.05 2.80
C LYS A 89 -16.26 -7.36 2.38
N VAL A 90 -15.93 -7.51 1.10
CA VAL A 90 -15.25 -8.70 0.57
C VAL A 90 -13.93 -8.91 1.32
N VAL A 91 -13.07 -7.90 1.39
CA VAL A 91 -11.79 -7.96 2.10
C VAL A 91 -11.97 -8.31 3.57
N THR A 92 -12.88 -7.61 4.27
CA THR A 92 -13.15 -7.88 5.69
C THR A 92 -13.65 -9.31 5.90
N SER A 93 -14.52 -9.81 5.03
CA SER A 93 -15.06 -11.17 5.13
C SER A 93 -13.99 -12.25 4.92
N LEU A 94 -13.01 -11.99 4.05
CA LEU A 94 -11.94 -12.91 3.72
C LEU A 94 -10.81 -12.92 4.76
N PHE A 95 -10.46 -11.77 5.33
CA PHE A 95 -9.21 -11.61 6.09
C PHE A 95 -9.37 -11.17 7.55
N SER A 96 -10.55 -10.73 8.00
CA SER A 96 -10.73 -10.23 9.39
C SER A 96 -10.44 -11.26 10.50
N LYS A 97 -10.47 -12.56 10.20
CA LYS A 97 -10.13 -13.63 11.16
C LYS A 97 -8.65 -13.99 11.19
N SER A 98 -7.88 -13.53 10.21
CA SER A 98 -6.49 -13.92 10.00
C SER A 98 -5.49 -12.96 10.64
N ILE A 99 -5.96 -11.84 11.20
CA ILE A 99 -5.15 -10.80 11.83
C ILE A 99 -5.28 -11.01 13.33
N LYS A 100 -4.24 -11.59 13.93
CA LYS A 100 -4.09 -11.84 15.37
C LYS A 100 -2.76 -11.29 15.84
#